data_AF-A0A8X7SD00-F1
#
_entry.id   AF-A0A8X7SD00-F1
#
_cell.length_a   1.000
_cell.length_b   1.000
_cell.length_c   1.000
_cell.angle_alpha   90.00
_cell.angle_beta   90.00
_cell.angle_gamma   90.00
#
_symmetry.space_group_name_H-M   'P 1'
#
loop_
_entity.id
_entity.type
_entity.pdbx_description
1 polymer ?
#
loop_
_entity_poly.entity_id
_entity_poly.type
_entity_poly.pdbx_seq_one_letter_code
_entity_poly.pdbx_strand_id
1 'polypeptide(L)'
;MIATRERYRGMLFMYQDRLEAITARHDEEREVYRLLGKLELVKELFNMAAMRKEKKKLETELVLAREKMDGVKIPYVDWFRLGEPQMFD
;
A
#
# COMPACT_ATOMS: atom_id res chain seq x y z
N MET A 1 -15.65 -25.40 -24.85
CA MET A 1 -15.73 -23.92 -24.92
C MET A 1 -16.13 -23.26 -23.59
N ILE A 2 -17.16 -23.74 -22.86
CA ILE A 2 -17.59 -23.13 -21.57
C ILE A 2 -16.47 -23.12 -20.51
N ALA A 3 -15.71 -24.22 -20.39
CA ALA A 3 -14.60 -24.35 -19.43
C ALA A 3 -13.49 -23.29 -19.62
N THR A 4 -13.25 -22.86 -20.85
CA THR A 4 -12.25 -21.83 -21.18
C THR A 4 -12.73 -20.45 -20.75
N ARG A 5 -14.03 -20.15 -20.95
CA ARG A 5 -14.63 -18.86 -20.57
C ARG A 5 -14.65 -18.66 -19.06
N GLU A 6 -15.08 -19.67 -18.31
CA GLU A 6 -15.12 -19.60 -16.84
C GLU A 6 -13.71 -19.48 -16.25
N ARG A 7 -12.72 -20.14 -16.84
CA ARG A 7 -11.30 -19.98 -16.46
C ARG A 7 -10.84 -18.53 -16.62
N TYR A 8 -11.06 -17.91 -17.79
CA TYR A 8 -10.70 -16.51 -18.01
C TYR A 8 -11.43 -15.55 -17.07
N ARG A 9 -12.70 -15.83 -16.77
CA ARG A 9 -13.47 -15.05 -15.81
C ARG A 9 -12.86 -15.13 -14.41
N GLY A 10 -12.44 -16.32 -13.97
CA GLY A 10 -11.73 -16.49 -12.69
C GLY A 10 -10.43 -15.70 -12.64
N MET A 11 -9.62 -15.75 -13.70
CA MET A 11 -8.36 -14.99 -13.77
C MET A 11 -8.58 -13.47 -13.72
N LEU A 12 -9.64 -12.97 -14.37
CA LEU A 12 -10.02 -11.56 -14.31
C LEU A 12 -10.36 -11.12 -12.87
N PHE A 13 -11.13 -11.93 -12.13
CA PHE A 13 -11.43 -11.62 -10.74
C PHE A 13 -10.16 -11.60 -9.87
N MET A 14 -9.28 -12.58 -10.02
CA MET A 14 -8.00 -12.61 -9.29
C MET A 14 -7.13 -11.38 -9.59
N TYR A 15 -7.12 -10.94 -10.85
CA TYR A 15 -6.41 -9.73 -11.26
C TYR A 15 -7.03 -8.47 -10.63
N GLN A 16 -8.36 -8.35 -10.66
CA GLN A 16 -9.09 -7.25 -10.05
C GLN A 16 -8.84 -7.16 -8.54
N ASP A 17 -8.98 -8.27 -7.82
CA ASP A 17 -8.73 -8.33 -6.36
C ASP A 17 -7.31 -7.89 -6.02
N ARG A 18 -6.32 -8.30 -6.83
CA ARG A 18 -4.93 -7.90 -6.65
C ARG A 18 -4.73 -6.41 -6.91
N LEU A 19 -5.33 -5.87 -7.96
CA LEU A 19 -5.22 -4.44 -8.32
C LEU A 19 -5.88 -3.55 -7.26
N GLU A 20 -7.03 -3.94 -6.74
CA GLU A 20 -7.71 -3.24 -5.65
C GLU A 20 -6.86 -3.23 -4.38
N ALA A 21 -6.25 -4.37 -4.03
CA ALA A 21 -5.35 -4.44 -2.87
C ALA A 21 -4.08 -3.59 -3.04
N ILE A 22 -3.49 -3.55 -4.24
CA ILE A 22 -2.36 -2.66 -4.55
C ILE A 22 -2.77 -1.19 -4.39
N THR A 23 -3.94 -0.83 -4.92
CA THR A 23 -4.48 0.54 -4.83
C THR A 23 -4.70 0.94 -3.36
N ALA A 24 -5.31 0.07 -2.57
CA ALA A 24 -5.50 0.29 -1.14
C ALA A 24 -4.16 0.47 -0.41
N ARG A 25 -3.15 -0.34 -0.73
CA ARG A 25 -1.80 -0.20 -0.12
C ARG A 25 -1.16 1.13 -0.50
N HIS A 26 -1.27 1.54 -1.76
CA HIS A 26 -0.77 2.84 -2.24
C HIS A 26 -1.43 4.01 -1.50
N ASP A 27 -2.71 3.93 -1.19
CA ASP A 27 -3.40 4.98 -0.42
C ASP A 27 -2.90 5.07 1.03
N GLU A 28 -2.60 3.93 1.68
CA GLU A 28 -1.94 3.94 3.00
C GLU A 28 -0.49 4.46 2.91
N GLU A 29 0.24 4.11 1.86
CA GLU A 29 1.61 4.57 1.64
C GLU A 29 1.68 6.10 1.45
N ARG A 30 0.69 6.70 0.79
CA ARG A 30 0.56 8.17 0.69
C ARG A 30 0.48 8.83 2.06
N GLU A 31 -0.25 8.24 3.01
CA GLU A 31 -0.37 8.77 4.36
C GLU A 31 0.97 8.69 5.11
N VAL A 32 1.70 7.59 4.94
CA VAL A 32 3.07 7.43 5.48
C VAL A 32 3.99 8.54 4.94
N TYR A 33 4.01 8.77 3.62
CA TYR A 33 4.84 9.83 3.04
C TYR A 33 4.40 11.23 3.48
N ARG A 34 3.10 11.48 3.63
CA ARG A 34 2.58 12.75 4.16
C ARG A 34 3.13 13.02 5.56
N LEU A 35 3.14 12.03 6.44
CA LEU A 35 3.65 12.15 7.80
C LEU A 35 5.16 12.31 7.85
N LEU A 36 5.90 11.60 6.99
CA LEU A 36 7.35 11.78 6.82
C LEU A 36 7.69 13.22 6.40
N GLY A 37 7.00 13.75 5.39
CA GLY A 37 7.20 15.12 4.93
C GLY A 37 6.91 16.16 6.03
N LYS A 38 5.87 15.96 6.85
CA LYS A 38 5.62 16.83 8.01
C LYS A 38 6.73 16.77 9.05
N LEU A 39 7.25 15.58 9.35
CA LEU A 39 8.36 15.41 10.29
C LEU A 39 9.63 16.11 9.79
N GLU A 40 9.90 16.05 8.50
CA GLU A 40 11.00 16.75 7.85
C GLU A 40 10.84 18.27 7.98
N LEU A 41 9.66 18.82 7.66
CA LEU A 41 9.37 20.24 7.85
C LEU A 41 9.52 20.69 9.31
N VAL A 42 9.08 19.88 10.28
CA VAL A 42 9.26 20.18 11.71
C VAL A 42 10.74 20.23 12.08
N LYS A 43 11.56 19.35 11.50
CA LYS A 43 13.00 19.29 11.73
C LYS A 43 13.73 20.48 11.10
N GLU A 44 13.33 20.90 9.91
CA GLU A 44 14.03 21.93 9.13
C GLU A 44 13.61 23.36 9.49
N LEU A 45 12.32 23.59 9.75
CA LEU A 45 11.77 24.94 9.84
C LEU A 45 11.54 25.44 11.26
N PHE A 46 11.56 24.57 12.27
CA PHE A 46 11.16 24.93 13.63
C PHE A 46 12.23 24.61 14.68
N ASN A 47 12.24 25.40 15.74
CA ASN A 47 13.00 25.07 16.93
C ASN A 47 12.42 23.79 17.58
N MET A 48 13.19 22.72 17.54
CA MET A 48 12.83 21.37 18.01
C MET A 48 12.37 21.34 19.48
N ALA A 49 12.81 22.29 20.32
CA ALA A 49 12.36 22.38 21.69
C ALA A 49 10.90 22.85 21.79
N ALA A 50 10.48 23.81 20.96
CA ALA A 50 9.12 24.33 20.92
C ALA A 50 8.14 23.33 20.29
N MET A 51 8.59 22.54 19.32
CA MET A 51 7.76 21.58 18.58
C MET A 51 7.85 20.14 19.10
N ARG A 52 8.50 19.90 20.25
CA ARG A 52 8.71 18.54 20.79
C ARG A 52 7.41 17.72 20.91
N LYS A 53 6.31 18.35 21.34
CA LYS A 53 5.02 17.67 21.50
C LYS A 53 4.43 17.26 20.14
N GLU A 54 4.48 18.16 19.16
CA GLU A 54 3.95 17.90 17.82
C GLU A 54 4.80 16.86 17.09
N LYS A 55 6.12 16.94 17.20
CA LYS A 55 7.03 15.92 16.68
C LYS A 55 6.69 14.53 17.22
N LYS A 56 6.54 14.38 18.54
CA LYS A 56 6.22 13.09 19.17
C LYS A 56 4.85 12.55 18.71
N LYS A 57 3.88 13.44 18.50
CA LYS A 57 2.57 13.09 17.94
C LYS A 57 2.71 12.54 16.52
N LEU A 58 3.42 13.26 15.65
CA LEU A 58 3.67 12.82 14.26
C LEU A 58 4.46 11.50 14.19
N GLU A 59 5.44 11.29 15.08
CA GLU A 59 6.17 10.01 15.17
C GLU A 59 5.23 8.86 15.56
N THR A 60 4.31 9.09 16.50
CA THR A 60 3.31 8.08 16.88
C THR A 60 2.34 7.78 15.74
N GLU A 61 1.83 8.82 15.07
CA GLU A 61 0.95 8.68 13.91
C GLU A 61 1.65 7.92 12.77
N LEU A 62 2.94 8.17 12.54
CA LEU A 62 3.73 7.48 11.52
C LEU A 62 3.84 5.98 11.80
N VAL A 63 4.03 5.57 13.07
CA VAL A 63 4.05 4.14 13.44
C VAL A 63 2.72 3.49 13.11
N LEU A 64 1.61 4.10 13.52
CA LEU A 64 0.26 3.58 13.25
C LEU A 64 -0.04 3.51 11.74
N ALA A 65 0.36 4.52 10.97
CA ALA A 65 0.19 4.53 9.52
C ALA A 65 0.99 3.40 8.83
N ARG A 66 2.21 3.14 9.30
CA ARG A 66 3.02 2.01 8.81
C ARG A 66 2.39 0.66 9.14
N GLU A 67 1.92 0.48 10.38
CA GLU A 67 1.20 -0.75 10.76
C GLU A 67 -0.05 -0.97 9.91
N LYS A 68 -0.79 0.11 9.60
CA LYS A 68 -1.97 0.04 8.73
C LYS A 68 -1.59 -0.33 7.29
N MET A 69 -0.54 0.29 6.74
CA MET A 69 -0.01 -0.03 5.41
C MET A 69 0.47 -1.49 5.33
N ASP A 70 1.21 -1.97 6.34
CA ASP A 70 1.70 -3.36 6.43
C ASP A 70 0.55 -4.36 6.61
N GLY A 71 -0.57 -3.93 7.17
CA GLY A 71 -1.79 -4.71 7.30
C GLY A 71 -2.52 -4.96 5.96
N VAL A 72 -2.22 -4.20 4.90
CA VAL A 72 -2.85 -4.39 3.58
C VAL A 72 -2.28 -5.62 2.90
N LYS A 73 -3.08 -6.68 2.83
CA LYS A 73 -2.71 -7.92 2.15
C LYS A 73 -2.92 -7.80 0.65
N ILE A 74 -1.84 -7.92 -0.12
CA ILE A 74 -1.91 -8.03 -1.58
C ILE A 74 -1.90 -9.52 -1.94
N PRO A 75 -2.97 -10.07 -2.55
CA PRO A 75 -2.99 -11.45 -3.01
C PRO A 75 -1.87 -11.72 -4.01
N TYR A 76 -1.13 -12.81 -3.79
CA TYR A 76 -0.18 -13.33 -4.77
C TYR A 76 -0.91 -14.19 -5.79
N VAL A 77 -0.65 -13.94 -7.08
CA VAL A 77 -1.17 -14.75 -8.17
C VAL A 77 0.01 -15.33 -8.96
N ASP A 78 0.08 -16.66 -8.99
CA ASP A 78 1.09 -17.38 -9.77
C ASP A 78 0.63 -17.50 -11.24
N TRP A 79 0.85 -16.42 -12.00
CA TRP A 79 0.48 -16.36 -13.41
C TRP A 79 1.19 -17.40 -14.27
N PHE A 80 2.40 -17.84 -13.88
CA PHE A 80 3.12 -18.92 -14.55
C PHE A 80 2.39 -20.25 -14.42
N ARG A 81 1.95 -20.63 -13.21
CA ARG A 81 1.14 -21.84 -13.02
C ARG A 81 -0.22 -21.76 -13.70
N LEU A 82 -0.76 -20.55 -13.85
CA LEU A 82 -1.99 -20.32 -14.59
C LEU A 82 -1.80 -20.30 -16.12
N GLY A 83 -0.57 -20.46 -16.62
CA GLY A 83 -0.27 -20.48 -18.06
C GLY A 83 -0.39 -19.13 -18.75
N GLU A 84 -0.36 -18.03 -17.99
CA GLU A 84 -0.47 -16.66 -18.48
C GLU A 84 0.73 -15.82 -17.98
N PRO A 85 1.98 -16.22 -18.25
CA PRO A 85 3.19 -15.59 -17.68
C PRO A 85 3.35 -14.11 -18.04
N GLN A 86 2.70 -13.64 -19.11
CA GLN A 86 2.69 -12.23 -19.52
C GLN A 86 1.92 -11.30 -18.57
N MET A 87 1.15 -11.84 -17.62
CA MET A 87 0.42 -11.06 -16.61
C MET A 87 1.30 -10.67 -15.40
N PHE A 88 2.61 -10.93 -15.47
CA PHE A 88 3.59 -10.69 -14.40
C PHE A 88 4.16 -9.26 -14.36
N ASP A 89 3.92 -8.46 -15.41
CA ASP A 89 4.35 -7.06 -15.53
C ASP A 89 3.68 -6.12 -14.52
#